data_AF-A0AAW6XT08-F1
#
_entry.id   AF-A0AAW6XT08-F1
#
_cell.length_a   1.000
_cell.length_b   1.000
_cell.length_c   1.000
_cell.angle_alpha   90.00
_cell.angle_beta   90.00
_cell.angle_gamma   90.00
#
_symmetry.space_group_name_H-M   'P 1'
#
loop_
_entity.id
_entity.type
_entity.pdbx_description
1 polymer ?
#
loop_
_entity_poly.entity_id
_entity_poly.type
_entity_poly.pdbx_seq_one_letter_code
_entity_poly.pdbx_strand_id
1 'polypeptide(L)'
;MNQFNKDIIAALSSDKDITLNEVLRRQIEVTANQFLQNELTAVLGYEPHTRIDRSKDDVNYRNGTYTRTIDTEYGEINLTIPRDRLNKFQNALFPPYVRRTDGLEKMVIKMYSKGVTTREIADMVERMYGHYYSPTTVSNITKRTKHLVEEFHERNLLGYVRKNDLREIITDFKTIRQAESLQAAKERLAAFSAKWESSYKRRIKNLVQMEELFTFFSFPTAIRQTIYSTSLIESFNKSLKKMVRRKEQFPNEGALDRFIMTQVMEYNDKFENRAHRGFKDCHDTLDSMF
;
A
#
# COMPACT_ATOMS: atom_id res chain seq x y z
N MET A 1 -18.83 -21.56 -32.18
CA MET A 1 -18.04 -20.35 -31.85
C MET A 1 -18.97 -19.41 -31.09
N ASN A 2 -18.72 -19.17 -29.78
CA ASN A 2 -19.58 -18.30 -28.95
C ASN A 2 -19.59 -16.86 -29.49
N GLN A 3 -20.68 -16.13 -29.24
CA GLN A 3 -20.85 -14.74 -29.70
C GLN A 3 -19.66 -13.85 -29.29
N PHE A 4 -19.18 -14.01 -28.05
CA PHE A 4 -17.97 -13.35 -27.55
C PHE A 4 -16.72 -13.58 -28.43
N ASN A 5 -16.49 -14.81 -28.91
CA ASN A 5 -15.34 -15.13 -29.75
C ASN A 5 -15.47 -14.46 -31.13
N LYS A 6 -16.69 -14.33 -31.65
CA LYS A 6 -16.95 -13.60 -32.90
C LYS A 6 -16.72 -12.10 -32.73
N ASP A 7 -17.15 -11.54 -31.60
CA ASP A 7 -16.99 -10.13 -31.28
C ASP A 7 -15.51 -9.74 -31.04
N ILE A 8 -14.70 -10.63 -30.44
CA ILE A 8 -13.24 -10.46 -30.33
C ILE A 8 -12.58 -10.50 -31.72
N ILE A 9 -12.92 -11.48 -32.56
CA ILE A 9 -12.33 -11.60 -33.90
C ILE A 9 -12.68 -10.38 -34.75
N ALA A 10 -13.90 -9.86 -34.62
CA ALA A 10 -14.33 -8.63 -35.27
C ALA A 10 -13.54 -7.41 -34.77
N ALA A 11 -13.34 -7.28 -33.45
CA ALA A 11 -12.54 -6.19 -32.87
C ALA A 11 -11.05 -6.24 -33.26
N LEU A 12 -10.50 -7.43 -33.52
CA LEU A 12 -9.11 -7.63 -33.91
C LEU A 12 -8.85 -7.47 -35.43
N SER A 13 -9.88 -7.52 -36.27
CA SER A 13 -9.75 -7.53 -37.75
C SER A 13 -9.79 -6.14 -38.43
N SER A 14 -9.92 -5.06 -37.63
CA SER A 14 -9.73 -3.62 -37.95
C SER A 14 -10.79 -2.83 -38.75
N ASP A 15 -10.90 -1.55 -38.37
CA ASP A 15 -11.63 -0.35 -38.85
C ASP A 15 -13.09 -0.08 -38.37
N LYS A 16 -13.17 0.75 -37.29
CA LYS A 16 -14.28 1.52 -36.70
C LYS A 16 -15.61 0.83 -36.32
N ASP A 17 -15.75 0.59 -35.02
CA ASP A 17 -16.80 1.18 -34.14
C ASP A 17 -16.79 0.53 -32.74
N ILE A 18 -16.16 -0.65 -32.60
CA ILE A 18 -16.09 -1.40 -31.34
C ILE A 18 -14.63 -1.67 -31.00
N THR A 19 -14.11 -0.98 -29.99
CA THR A 19 -12.77 -1.26 -29.45
C THR A 19 -12.79 -2.57 -28.68
N LEU A 20 -11.64 -3.25 -28.59
CA LEU A 20 -11.50 -4.44 -27.73
C LEU A 20 -11.97 -4.17 -26.29
N ASN A 21 -11.73 -2.96 -25.79
CA ASN A 21 -12.20 -2.51 -24.48
C ASN A 21 -13.72 -2.52 -24.36
N GLU A 22 -14.45 -2.13 -25.42
CA GLU A 22 -15.92 -2.15 -25.43
C GLU A 22 -16.48 -3.58 -25.43
N VAL A 23 -15.84 -4.50 -26.16
CA VAL A 23 -16.19 -5.93 -26.11
C VAL A 23 -16.00 -6.50 -24.71
N LEU A 24 -14.86 -6.18 -24.08
CA LEU A 24 -14.56 -6.62 -22.71
C LEU A 24 -15.52 -6.00 -21.70
N ARG A 25 -15.80 -4.69 -21.79
CA ARG A 25 -16.77 -3.98 -20.94
C ARG A 25 -18.13 -4.65 -20.96
N ARG A 26 -18.67 -4.92 -22.17
CA ARG A 26 -19.97 -5.57 -22.34
C ARG A 26 -19.98 -7.00 -21.79
N GLN A 27 -18.92 -7.77 -22.02
CA GLN A 27 -18.84 -9.14 -21.50
C GLN A 27 -18.74 -9.17 -19.97
N ILE A 28 -17.97 -8.26 -19.39
CA ILE A 28 -17.87 -8.10 -17.93
C ILE A 28 -19.24 -7.76 -17.35
N GLU A 29 -19.98 -6.83 -17.96
CA GLU A 29 -21.33 -6.46 -17.53
C GLU A 29 -22.29 -7.65 -17.54
N VAL A 30 -22.33 -8.40 -18.64
CA VAL A 30 -23.19 -9.59 -18.77
C VAL A 30 -22.82 -10.65 -17.75
N THR A 31 -21.54 -10.96 -17.62
CA THR A 31 -21.04 -12.02 -16.73
C THR A 31 -21.27 -11.65 -15.26
N ALA A 32 -21.03 -10.39 -14.88
CA ALA A 32 -21.27 -9.88 -13.54
C ALA A 32 -22.75 -9.95 -13.15
N ASN A 33 -23.64 -9.55 -14.06
CA ASN A 33 -25.09 -9.62 -13.83
C ASN A 33 -25.59 -11.06 -13.71
N GLN A 34 -25.09 -11.98 -14.55
CA GLN A 34 -25.41 -13.40 -14.43
C GLN A 34 -24.94 -13.98 -13.10
N PHE A 35 -23.71 -13.64 -12.68
CA PHE A 35 -23.18 -14.10 -11.40
C PHE A 35 -24.03 -13.64 -10.23
N LEU A 36 -24.43 -12.37 -10.19
CA LEU A 36 -25.29 -11.82 -9.13
C LEU A 36 -26.63 -12.55 -9.00
N GLN A 37 -27.24 -12.92 -10.14
CA GLN A 37 -28.48 -13.70 -10.13
C GLN A 37 -28.25 -15.11 -9.59
N ASN A 38 -27.16 -15.75 -9.98
CA ASN A 38 -26.79 -17.09 -9.51
C ASN A 38 -26.44 -17.10 -8.01
N GLU A 39 -25.80 -16.06 -7.51
CA GLU A 39 -25.48 -15.90 -6.08
C GLU A 39 -26.77 -15.84 -5.26
N LEU A 40 -27.78 -15.07 -5.71
CA LEU A 40 -29.09 -15.05 -5.04
C LEU A 40 -29.81 -16.39 -5.15
N THR A 41 -29.75 -17.07 -6.30
CA THR A 41 -30.28 -18.44 -6.44
C THR A 41 -29.65 -19.39 -5.43
N ALA A 42 -28.32 -19.34 -5.28
CA ALA A 42 -27.60 -20.19 -4.33
C ALA A 42 -27.99 -19.91 -2.88
N VAL A 43 -28.19 -18.64 -2.50
CA VAL A 43 -28.60 -18.25 -1.14
C VAL A 43 -30.04 -18.66 -0.84
N LEU A 44 -30.96 -18.51 -1.80
CA LEU A 44 -32.36 -18.86 -1.61
C LEU A 44 -32.63 -20.37 -1.78
N GLY A 45 -31.77 -21.08 -2.51
CA GLY A 45 -31.89 -22.51 -2.79
C GLY A 45 -32.92 -22.86 -3.88
N TYR A 46 -33.42 -21.87 -4.63
CA TYR A 46 -34.40 -22.10 -5.70
C TYR A 46 -34.32 -21.03 -6.81
N GLU A 47 -34.72 -21.44 -8.02
CA GLU A 47 -34.71 -20.59 -9.22
C GLU A 47 -35.88 -19.60 -9.27
N PRO A 48 -35.75 -18.48 -9.99
CA PRO A 48 -36.85 -17.55 -10.22
C PRO A 48 -38.13 -18.27 -10.68
N HIS A 49 -39.28 -17.83 -10.14
CA HIS A 49 -40.61 -18.37 -10.46
C HIS A 49 -40.89 -19.83 -10.08
N THR A 50 -39.97 -20.48 -9.36
CA THR A 50 -40.21 -21.83 -8.83
C THR A 50 -41.27 -21.79 -7.72
N ARG A 51 -42.20 -22.74 -7.73
CA ARG A 51 -43.18 -22.89 -6.63
C ARG A 51 -42.47 -23.41 -5.39
N ILE A 52 -42.61 -22.69 -4.29
CA ILE A 52 -42.00 -23.01 -2.98
C ILE A 52 -43.11 -23.36 -1.99
N ASP A 53 -42.83 -24.33 -1.12
CA ASP A 53 -43.72 -24.70 -0.02
C ASP A 53 -43.74 -23.59 1.04
N ARG A 54 -44.94 -23.07 1.33
CA ARG A 54 -45.16 -21.91 2.23
C ARG A 54 -45.27 -22.31 3.71
N SER A 55 -45.17 -23.61 4.01
CA SER A 55 -45.36 -24.15 5.37
C SER A 55 -44.16 -23.95 6.31
N LYS A 56 -43.02 -23.46 5.82
CA LYS A 56 -41.82 -23.17 6.63
C LYS A 56 -41.83 -21.73 7.14
N ASP A 57 -41.54 -21.53 8.42
CA ASP A 57 -41.58 -20.21 9.08
C ASP A 57 -40.47 -19.23 8.67
N ASP A 58 -39.38 -19.68 8.04
CA ASP A 58 -38.23 -18.84 7.63
C ASP A 58 -38.05 -18.78 6.10
N VAL A 59 -39.16 -18.80 5.34
CA VAL A 59 -39.11 -18.72 3.88
C VAL A 59 -38.81 -17.28 3.44
N ASN A 60 -37.66 -17.11 2.81
CA ASN A 60 -37.27 -15.87 2.18
C ASN A 60 -37.70 -15.84 0.70
N TYR A 61 -37.93 -14.65 0.16
CA TYR A 61 -38.46 -14.46 -1.19
C TYR A 61 -37.62 -13.46 -1.97
N ARG A 62 -37.57 -13.58 -3.30
CA ARG A 62 -37.01 -12.54 -4.17
C ARG A 62 -37.88 -11.28 -4.11
N ASN A 63 -37.25 -10.11 -4.04
CA ASN A 63 -37.91 -8.81 -3.88
C ASN A 63 -37.38 -7.77 -4.88
N GLY A 64 -37.43 -8.13 -6.16
CA GLY A 64 -37.01 -7.25 -7.26
C GLY A 64 -35.50 -7.02 -7.31
N THR A 65 -35.13 -5.96 -8.02
CA THR A 65 -33.74 -5.60 -8.34
C THR A 65 -33.57 -4.09 -8.26
N TYR A 66 -32.35 -3.62 -8.05
CA TYR A 66 -31.99 -2.21 -8.26
C TYR A 66 -30.79 -2.11 -9.20
N THR A 67 -30.73 -1.03 -9.96
CA THR A 67 -29.62 -0.76 -10.86
C THR A 67 -28.54 0.05 -10.17
N ARG A 68 -27.29 -0.20 -10.56
CA ARG A 68 -26.12 0.48 -10.03
C ARG A 68 -25.02 0.49 -11.08
N THR A 69 -24.43 1.64 -11.31
CA THR A 69 -23.25 1.77 -12.19
C THR A 69 -21.95 1.59 -11.40
N ILE A 70 -20.98 0.89 -12.00
CA ILE A 70 -19.62 0.74 -11.48
C ILE A 70 -18.64 1.17 -12.58
N ASP A 71 -17.64 1.95 -12.17
CA ASP A 71 -16.56 2.39 -13.05
C ASP A 71 -15.49 1.29 -13.07
N THR A 72 -15.20 0.73 -14.25
CA THR A 72 -14.13 -0.26 -14.45
C THR A 72 -13.04 0.28 -15.35
N GLU A 73 -11.90 -0.42 -15.44
CA GLU A 73 -10.79 -0.06 -16.34
C GLU A 73 -11.20 -0.04 -17.82
N TYR A 74 -12.26 -0.78 -18.17
CA TYR A 74 -12.80 -0.87 -19.53
C TYR A 74 -14.00 0.07 -19.75
N GLY A 75 -14.36 0.89 -18.76
CA GLY A 75 -15.49 1.83 -18.81
C GLY A 75 -16.58 1.54 -17.79
N GLU A 76 -17.67 2.32 -17.85
CA GLU A 76 -18.82 2.17 -16.95
C GLU A 76 -19.63 0.91 -17.31
N ILE A 77 -19.95 0.10 -16.30
CA ILE A 77 -20.84 -1.06 -16.42
C ILE A 77 -22.09 -0.87 -15.59
N ASN A 78 -23.22 -1.36 -16.09
CA ASN A 78 -24.50 -1.31 -15.39
C ASN A 78 -24.80 -2.65 -14.71
N LEU A 79 -24.81 -2.66 -13.39
CA LEU A 79 -25.17 -3.81 -12.59
C LEU A 79 -26.64 -3.79 -12.18
N THR A 80 -27.27 -4.95 -12.27
CA THR A 80 -28.64 -5.23 -11.82
C THR A 80 -28.55 -6.10 -10.58
N ILE A 81 -28.56 -5.47 -9.41
CA ILE A 81 -28.34 -6.16 -8.14
C ILE A 81 -29.68 -6.71 -7.63
N PRO A 82 -29.80 -8.03 -7.45
CA PRO A 82 -31.04 -8.62 -6.99
C PRO A 82 -31.18 -8.51 -5.47
N ARG A 83 -32.43 -8.51 -5.00
CA ARG A 83 -32.76 -8.36 -3.58
C ARG A 83 -33.64 -9.50 -3.09
N ASP A 84 -33.53 -9.81 -1.82
CA ASP A 84 -34.42 -10.68 -1.08
C ASP A 84 -35.34 -9.86 -0.15
N ARG A 85 -36.44 -10.47 0.29
CA ARG A 85 -37.49 -9.80 1.07
C ARG A 85 -37.07 -9.57 2.51
N LEU A 86 -36.23 -10.45 3.05
CA LEU A 86 -35.70 -10.36 4.41
C LEU A 86 -34.39 -9.53 4.49
N ASN A 87 -33.88 -9.01 3.38
CA ASN A 87 -32.60 -8.30 3.27
C ASN A 87 -31.40 -9.08 3.87
N LYS A 88 -31.45 -10.42 3.83
CA LYS A 88 -30.39 -11.32 4.26
C LYS A 88 -29.32 -11.50 3.16
N PHE A 89 -29.64 -11.22 1.89
CA PHE A 89 -28.69 -11.33 0.79
C PHE A 89 -27.70 -10.16 0.79
N GLN A 90 -26.40 -10.46 0.91
CA GLN A 90 -25.31 -9.53 0.69
C GLN A 90 -24.40 -10.11 -0.38
N ASN A 91 -24.17 -9.34 -1.45
CA ASN A 91 -23.33 -9.79 -2.55
C ASN A 91 -21.84 -9.69 -2.20
N ALA A 92 -21.09 -10.77 -2.43
CA ALA A 92 -19.67 -10.81 -2.12
C ALA A 92 -18.81 -10.08 -3.15
N LEU A 93 -19.18 -10.13 -4.43
CA LEU A 93 -18.38 -9.58 -5.53
C LEU A 93 -18.37 -8.04 -5.58
N PHE A 94 -19.50 -7.39 -5.29
CA PHE A 94 -19.64 -5.94 -5.45
C PHE A 94 -20.23 -5.32 -4.18
N PRO A 95 -19.42 -5.16 -3.12
CA PRO A 95 -19.92 -4.71 -1.83
C PRO A 95 -20.77 -3.44 -1.96
N PRO A 96 -21.77 -3.26 -1.08
CA PRO A 96 -22.61 -2.08 -1.08
C PRO A 96 -21.75 -0.80 -1.11
N TYR A 97 -22.14 0.17 -1.94
CA TYR A 97 -21.50 1.50 -2.04
C TYR A 97 -20.08 1.58 -2.63
N VAL A 98 -19.41 0.45 -2.96
CA VAL A 98 -18.13 0.42 -3.74
C VAL A 98 -18.33 0.69 -5.24
N ARG A 99 -17.98 1.89 -5.72
CA ARG A 99 -18.20 2.28 -7.13
C ARG A 99 -17.05 1.95 -8.08
N ARG A 100 -15.89 1.49 -7.58
CA ARG A 100 -14.62 1.44 -8.33
C ARG A 100 -13.72 0.26 -7.92
N THR A 101 -12.84 -0.18 -8.81
CA THR A 101 -11.85 -1.27 -8.60
C THR A 101 -10.57 -0.80 -7.89
N ASP A 102 -9.94 -1.70 -7.11
CA ASP A 102 -8.76 -1.46 -6.25
C ASP A 102 -7.47 -1.00 -6.97
N GLY A 103 -7.36 -1.21 -8.29
CA GLY A 103 -6.15 -0.91 -9.06
C GLY A 103 -5.79 0.59 -9.05
N LEU A 104 -6.78 1.46 -9.22
CA LEU A 104 -6.59 2.91 -9.21
C LEU A 104 -6.21 3.42 -7.83
N GLU A 105 -6.71 2.83 -6.75
CA GLU A 105 -6.37 3.24 -5.39
C GLU A 105 -4.87 3.06 -5.12
N LYS A 106 -4.28 1.93 -5.54
CA LYS A 106 -2.84 1.68 -5.42
C LYS A 106 -2.01 2.70 -6.21
N MET A 107 -2.46 3.07 -7.40
CA MET A 107 -1.79 4.08 -8.23
C MET A 107 -1.86 5.47 -7.58
N VAL A 108 -3.04 5.86 -7.08
CA VAL A 108 -3.25 7.11 -6.33
C VAL A 108 -2.33 7.17 -5.10
N ILE A 109 -2.24 6.07 -4.34
CA ILE A 109 -1.32 5.96 -3.20
C ILE A 109 0.14 6.09 -3.64
N LYS A 110 0.52 5.47 -4.76
CA LYS A 110 1.89 5.53 -5.29
C LYS A 110 2.25 6.95 -5.75
N MET A 111 1.36 7.64 -6.46
CA MET A 111 1.56 9.02 -6.89
C MET A 111 1.67 9.96 -5.69
N TYR A 112 0.79 9.81 -4.70
CA TYR A 112 0.87 10.58 -3.46
C TYR A 112 2.17 10.31 -2.69
N SER A 113 2.62 9.05 -2.62
CA SER A 113 3.91 8.69 -2.00
C SER A 113 5.13 9.28 -2.72
N LYS A 114 4.97 9.67 -3.98
CA LYS A 114 6.00 10.27 -4.82
C LYS A 114 5.98 11.80 -4.79
N GLY A 115 5.07 12.42 -4.02
CA GLY A 115 5.01 13.88 -3.83
C GLY A 115 3.93 14.58 -4.63
N VAL A 116 3.27 13.89 -5.57
CA VAL A 116 2.25 14.48 -6.44
C VAL A 116 1.05 14.93 -5.61
N THR A 117 0.59 16.17 -5.82
CA THR A 117 -0.48 16.74 -5.01
C THR A 117 -1.83 16.08 -5.30
N THR A 118 -2.77 16.14 -4.35
CA THR A 118 -4.10 15.54 -4.53
C THR A 118 -4.90 16.15 -5.69
N ARG A 119 -4.59 17.40 -6.09
CA ARG A 119 -5.20 18.07 -7.24
C ARG A 119 -4.57 17.60 -8.54
N GLU A 120 -3.25 17.50 -8.60
CA GLU A 120 -2.56 16.97 -9.78
C GLU A 120 -2.88 15.50 -10.02
N ILE A 121 -3.01 14.70 -8.96
CA ILE A 121 -3.47 13.31 -9.06
C ILE A 121 -4.88 13.25 -9.64
N ALA A 122 -5.79 14.11 -9.15
CA ALA A 122 -7.15 14.20 -9.67
C ALA A 122 -7.16 14.52 -11.17
N ASP A 123 -6.43 15.55 -11.58
CA ASP A 123 -6.31 15.98 -12.97
C ASP A 123 -5.65 14.90 -13.86
N MET A 124 -4.60 14.22 -13.37
CA MET A 124 -3.91 13.16 -14.10
C MET A 124 -4.79 11.93 -14.27
N VAL A 125 -5.51 11.53 -13.22
CA VAL A 125 -6.44 10.39 -13.29
C VAL A 125 -7.60 10.72 -14.24
N GLU A 126 -8.12 11.94 -14.20
CA GLU A 126 -9.16 12.39 -15.13
C GLU A 126 -8.69 12.39 -16.58
N ARG A 127 -7.46 12.86 -16.86
CA ARG A 127 -6.89 12.86 -18.21
C ARG A 127 -6.58 11.46 -18.75
N MET A 128 -6.14 10.54 -17.90
CA MET A 128 -5.75 9.19 -18.33
C MET A 128 -6.94 8.23 -18.44
N TYR A 129 -7.90 8.33 -17.52
CA TYR A 129 -9.01 7.39 -17.41
C TYR A 129 -10.37 8.01 -17.78
N GLY A 130 -10.43 9.31 -18.10
CA GLY A 130 -11.66 10.00 -18.52
C GLY A 130 -12.68 10.24 -17.40
N HIS A 131 -12.37 9.87 -16.16
CA HIS A 131 -13.31 9.96 -15.04
C HIS A 131 -12.86 11.03 -14.03
N TYR A 132 -13.79 11.90 -13.63
CA TYR A 132 -13.53 12.93 -12.63
C TYR A 132 -13.25 12.32 -11.26
N TYR A 133 -12.07 12.63 -10.71
CA TYR A 133 -11.73 12.37 -9.31
C TYR A 133 -11.66 13.70 -8.59
N SER A 134 -12.53 13.92 -7.61
CA SER A 134 -12.38 15.11 -6.77
C SER A 134 -11.08 15.02 -5.95
N PRO A 135 -10.38 16.13 -5.68
CA PRO A 135 -9.24 16.14 -4.77
C PRO A 135 -9.59 15.56 -3.38
N THR A 136 -10.85 15.71 -2.97
CA THR A 136 -11.40 15.12 -1.73
C THR A 136 -11.46 13.59 -1.81
N THR A 137 -11.82 13.04 -2.98
CA THR A 137 -11.81 11.59 -3.23
C THR A 137 -10.39 11.04 -3.13
N VAL A 138 -9.42 11.71 -3.77
CA VAL A 138 -8.00 11.37 -3.68
C VAL A 138 -7.51 11.42 -2.23
N SER A 139 -7.89 12.46 -1.48
CA SER A 139 -7.59 12.58 -0.05
C SER A 139 -8.23 11.46 0.79
N ASN A 140 -9.44 11.03 0.47
CA ASN A 140 -10.10 9.94 1.19
C ASN A 140 -9.45 8.58 0.90
N ILE A 141 -8.98 8.35 -0.32
CA ILE A 141 -8.18 7.16 -0.69
C ILE A 141 -6.87 7.15 0.10
N THR A 142 -6.16 8.29 0.20
CA THR A 142 -4.93 8.37 0.98
C THR A 142 -5.18 8.32 2.49
N LYS A 143 -6.35 8.75 2.98
CA LYS A 143 -6.73 8.52 4.40
C LYS A 143 -6.89 7.04 4.73
N ARG A 144 -7.23 6.18 3.77
CA ARG A 144 -7.24 4.73 4.02
C ARG A 144 -5.85 4.20 4.34
N THR A 145 -4.78 4.80 3.81
CA THR A 145 -3.40 4.42 4.17
C THR A 145 -2.89 5.10 5.45
N LYS A 146 -3.73 5.90 6.12
CA LYS A 146 -3.39 6.54 7.40
C LYS A 146 -2.96 5.51 8.45
N HIS A 147 -3.60 4.34 8.49
CA HIS A 147 -3.17 3.27 9.40
C HIS A 147 -1.76 2.76 9.08
N LEU A 148 -1.35 2.68 7.80
CA LEU A 148 0.01 2.30 7.40
C LEU A 148 1.03 3.40 7.77
N VAL A 149 0.63 4.67 7.66
CA VAL A 149 1.44 5.82 8.07
C VAL A 149 1.56 5.89 9.58
N GLU A 150 0.47 5.66 10.32
CA GLU A 150 0.46 5.53 11.77
C GLU A 150 1.35 4.36 12.20
N GLU A 151 1.19 3.18 11.60
CA GLU A 151 2.05 2.02 11.83
C GLU A 151 3.53 2.36 11.58
N PHE A 152 3.86 3.05 10.49
CA PHE A 152 5.21 3.52 10.19
C PHE A 152 5.74 4.51 11.24
N HIS A 153 4.95 5.50 11.65
CA HIS A 153 5.31 6.43 12.72
C HIS A 153 5.47 5.71 14.06
N GLU A 154 4.66 4.67 14.30
CA GLU A 154 4.72 3.82 15.47
C GLU A 154 5.99 2.95 15.54
N ARG A 155 6.71 2.77 14.42
CA ARG A 155 8.06 2.16 14.39
C ARG A 155 9.13 3.06 15.02
N ASN A 156 8.90 4.37 15.08
CA ASN A 156 9.88 5.31 15.62
C ASN A 156 9.84 5.34 17.14
N LEU A 157 10.53 4.38 17.77
CA LEU A 157 10.66 4.27 19.23
C LEU A 157 11.12 5.59 19.87
N LEU A 158 12.05 6.29 19.24
CA LEU A 158 12.74 7.45 19.81
C LEU A 158 11.87 8.71 19.86
N GLY A 159 10.85 8.81 19.01
CA GLY A 159 9.94 9.96 18.97
C GLY A 159 8.91 10.00 20.10
N TYR A 160 8.67 8.86 20.77
CA TYR A 160 7.61 8.70 21.79
C TYR A 160 8.14 8.39 23.20
N VAL A 161 9.46 8.37 23.37
CA VAL A 161 10.13 8.15 24.65
C VAL A 161 10.36 9.49 25.36
N ARG A 162 10.22 9.51 26.69
CA ARG A 162 10.51 10.70 27.50
C ARG A 162 11.97 11.11 27.32
N LYS A 163 12.25 12.42 27.24
CA LYS A 163 13.62 12.94 27.02
C LYS A 163 14.64 12.44 28.06
N ASN A 164 14.21 12.22 29.30
CA ASN A 164 15.07 11.75 30.39
C ASN A 164 15.48 10.28 30.18
N ASP A 165 14.54 9.45 29.76
CA ASP A 165 14.74 8.01 29.55
C ASP A 165 15.44 7.72 28.21
N LEU A 166 15.39 8.67 27.27
CA LEU A 166 15.92 8.52 25.91
C LEU A 166 17.41 8.14 25.89
N ARG A 167 18.22 8.75 26.76
CA ARG A 167 19.66 8.45 26.84
C ARG A 167 19.90 7.00 27.24
N GLU A 168 19.19 6.54 28.26
CA GLU A 168 19.33 5.19 28.81
C GLU A 168 18.79 4.13 27.85
N ILE A 169 17.65 4.40 27.22
CA ILE A 169 17.09 3.52 26.19
C ILE A 169 18.05 3.37 25.01
N ILE A 170 18.68 4.47 24.56
CA ILE A 170 19.66 4.41 23.47
C ILE A 170 20.89 3.59 23.88
N THR A 171 21.37 3.72 25.11
CA THR A 171 22.51 2.91 25.60
C THR A 171 22.15 1.44 25.69
N ASP A 172 21.01 1.10 26.26
CA ASP A 172 20.57 -0.29 26.38
C ASP A 172 20.34 -0.89 24.98
N PHE A 173 19.70 -0.16 24.07
CA PHE A 173 19.46 -0.62 22.70
C PHE A 173 20.76 -0.75 21.87
N LYS A 174 21.83 -0.02 22.21
CA LYS A 174 23.16 -0.25 21.61
C LYS A 174 23.74 -1.61 22.01
N THR A 175 23.51 -2.07 23.25
CA THR A 175 24.03 -3.37 23.71
C THR A 175 23.44 -4.54 22.92
N ILE A 176 22.19 -4.42 22.46
CA ILE A 176 21.52 -5.40 21.59
C ILE A 176 22.25 -5.49 20.23
N ARG A 177 22.56 -4.33 19.62
CA ARG A 177 23.23 -4.26 18.31
C ARG A 177 24.70 -4.72 18.34
N GLN A 178 25.36 -4.56 19.49
CA GLN A 178 26.74 -4.97 19.73
C GLN A 178 26.88 -6.42 20.21
N ALA A 179 25.83 -7.23 20.13
CA ALA A 179 25.91 -8.64 20.46
C ALA A 179 26.75 -9.43 19.43
N GLU A 180 27.50 -10.39 19.92
CA GLU A 180 28.39 -11.22 19.11
C GLU A 180 27.60 -12.27 18.31
N SER A 181 26.54 -12.82 18.90
CA SER A 181 25.68 -13.85 18.32
C SER A 181 24.21 -13.44 18.29
N LEU A 182 23.44 -14.07 17.38
CA LEU A 182 21.99 -13.91 17.30
C LEU A 182 21.30 -14.25 18.63
N GLN A 183 21.77 -15.31 19.29
CA GLN A 183 21.21 -15.78 20.55
C GLN A 183 21.44 -14.76 21.68
N ALA A 184 22.67 -14.24 21.80
CA ALA A 184 22.98 -13.19 22.76
C ALA A 184 22.19 -11.90 22.48
N ALA A 185 21.93 -11.59 21.21
CA ALA A 185 21.11 -10.43 20.83
C ALA A 185 19.65 -10.61 21.28
N LYS A 186 19.07 -11.80 21.13
CA LYS A 186 17.72 -12.14 21.60
C LYS A 186 17.60 -12.09 23.13
N GLU A 187 18.60 -12.58 23.85
CA GLU A 187 18.64 -12.50 25.31
C GLU A 187 18.71 -11.05 25.80
N ARG A 188 19.54 -10.21 25.17
CA ARG A 188 19.63 -8.77 25.47
C ARG A 188 18.34 -8.04 25.12
N LEU A 189 17.66 -8.44 24.04
CA LEU A 189 16.33 -7.92 23.68
C LEU A 189 15.28 -8.29 24.74
N ALA A 190 15.31 -9.51 25.27
CA ALA A 190 14.42 -9.93 26.36
C ALA A 190 14.70 -9.16 27.67
N ALA A 191 15.98 -8.93 28.01
CA ALA A 191 16.35 -8.09 29.14
C ALA A 191 15.90 -6.63 28.96
N PHE A 192 16.06 -6.09 27.74
CA PHE A 192 15.58 -4.76 27.37
C PHE A 192 14.05 -4.67 27.46
N SER A 193 13.32 -5.67 26.98
CA SER A 193 11.86 -5.69 27.08
C SER A 193 11.41 -5.74 28.53
N ALA A 194 12.00 -6.60 29.36
CA ALA A 194 11.65 -6.70 30.78
C ALA A 194 11.83 -5.35 31.53
N LYS A 195 12.88 -4.59 31.19
CA LYS A 195 13.16 -3.30 31.81
C LYS A 195 12.18 -2.19 31.39
N TRP A 196 11.83 -2.14 30.11
CA TRP A 196 11.10 -1.00 29.53
C TRP A 196 9.62 -1.28 29.19
N GLU A 197 9.16 -2.52 29.30
CA GLU A 197 7.78 -2.92 28.96
C GLU A 197 6.74 -2.25 29.87
N SER A 198 7.05 -2.04 31.16
CA SER A 198 6.14 -1.37 32.09
C SER A 198 5.90 0.10 31.70
N SER A 199 6.95 0.81 31.28
CA SER A 199 6.91 2.22 30.90
C SER A 199 6.42 2.44 29.45
N TYR A 200 6.75 1.52 28.53
CA TYR A 200 6.55 1.70 27.08
C TYR A 200 5.92 0.47 26.38
N LYS A 201 4.93 -0.16 27.02
CA LYS A 201 4.28 -1.42 26.64
C LYS A 201 4.05 -1.64 25.13
N ARG A 202 3.33 -0.72 24.46
CA ARG A 202 2.98 -0.87 23.03
C ARG A 202 4.22 -0.86 22.12
N ARG A 203 5.20 -0.03 22.44
CA ARG A 203 6.41 0.16 21.61
C ARG A 203 7.37 -1.01 21.76
N ILE A 204 7.55 -1.50 22.99
CA ILE A 204 8.36 -2.69 23.25
C ILE A 204 7.74 -3.92 22.62
N LYS A 205 6.41 -4.07 22.67
CA LYS A 205 5.71 -5.18 22.01
C LYS A 205 5.94 -5.18 20.48
N ASN A 206 5.80 -4.02 19.84
CA ASN A 206 6.08 -3.89 18.39
C ASN A 206 7.55 -4.20 18.08
N LEU A 207 8.48 -3.77 18.93
CA LEU A 207 9.92 -4.02 18.74
C LEU A 207 10.26 -5.51 18.79
N VAL A 208 9.65 -6.26 19.73
CA VAL A 208 9.87 -7.70 19.88
C VAL A 208 9.29 -8.48 18.70
N GLN A 209 8.22 -7.97 18.08
CA GLN A 209 7.59 -8.59 16.92
C GLN A 209 8.33 -8.36 15.59
N MET A 210 9.29 -7.42 15.54
CA MET A 210 10.07 -7.15 14.33
C MET A 210 11.15 -8.22 14.14
N GLU A 211 10.86 -9.21 13.30
CA GLU A 211 11.82 -10.25 12.93
C GLU A 211 13.00 -9.68 12.13
N GLU A 212 12.81 -8.56 11.43
CA GLU A 212 13.84 -7.94 10.59
C GLU A 212 14.96 -7.28 11.41
N LEU A 213 14.79 -7.11 12.72
CA LEU A 213 15.76 -6.45 13.59
C LEU A 213 17.14 -7.12 13.56
N PHE A 214 17.16 -8.42 13.32
CA PHE A 214 18.38 -9.23 13.36
C PHE A 214 18.95 -9.57 11.98
N THR A 215 18.37 -9.05 10.90
CA THR A 215 18.82 -9.31 9.52
C THR A 215 20.29 -8.98 9.33
N PHE A 216 20.81 -7.94 9.98
CA PHE A 216 22.22 -7.56 9.88
C PHE A 216 23.20 -8.63 10.38
N PHE A 217 22.76 -9.63 11.17
CA PHE A 217 23.61 -10.74 11.61
C PHE A 217 24.00 -11.69 10.48
N SER A 218 23.24 -11.72 9.37
CA SER A 218 23.61 -12.51 8.18
C SER A 218 24.86 -11.96 7.50
N PHE A 219 25.27 -10.72 7.80
CA PHE A 219 26.41 -10.06 7.19
C PHE A 219 27.69 -10.18 8.03
N PRO A 220 28.88 -10.06 7.40
CA PRO A 220 30.16 -10.05 8.08
C PRO A 220 30.24 -9.00 9.18
N THR A 221 30.91 -9.34 10.30
CA THR A 221 31.05 -8.47 11.48
C THR A 221 31.63 -7.10 11.15
N ALA A 222 32.53 -7.02 10.17
CA ALA A 222 33.17 -5.78 9.72
C ALA A 222 32.17 -4.74 9.19
N ILE A 223 31.07 -5.17 8.55
CA ILE A 223 30.08 -4.25 7.96
C ILE A 223 28.85 -4.02 8.83
N ARG A 224 28.62 -4.86 9.87
CA ARG A 224 27.45 -4.74 10.76
C ARG A 224 27.31 -3.33 11.34
N GLN A 225 28.42 -2.73 11.79
CA GLN A 225 28.41 -1.37 12.34
C GLN A 225 27.92 -0.32 11.34
N THR A 226 28.29 -0.50 10.07
CA THR A 226 27.86 0.38 8.99
C THR A 226 26.36 0.23 8.74
N ILE A 227 25.85 -1.01 8.73
CA ILE A 227 24.44 -1.32 8.44
C ILE A 227 23.50 -0.70 9.49
N TYR A 228 23.78 -0.86 10.78
CA TYR A 228 22.89 -0.36 11.84
C TYR A 228 23.16 1.09 12.25
N SER A 229 24.22 1.72 11.73
CA SER A 229 24.54 3.11 12.02
C SER A 229 23.65 4.03 11.20
N THR A 230 22.94 4.94 11.86
CA THR A 230 22.18 5.99 11.19
C THR A 230 23.03 7.22 10.85
N SER A 231 24.33 7.22 11.17
CA SER A 231 25.19 8.42 11.05
C SER A 231 25.25 9.00 9.64
N LEU A 232 25.32 8.14 8.61
CA LEU A 232 25.37 8.56 7.21
C LEU A 232 24.08 9.27 6.81
N ILE A 233 22.95 8.62 7.09
CA ILE A 233 21.60 9.10 6.77
C ILE A 233 21.30 10.39 7.54
N GLU A 234 21.62 10.43 8.84
CA GLU A 234 21.42 11.60 9.70
C GLU A 234 22.31 12.78 9.26
N SER A 235 23.57 12.52 8.93
CA SER A 235 24.50 13.54 8.43
C SER A 235 23.99 14.15 7.12
N PHE A 236 23.57 13.31 6.17
CA PHE A 236 22.99 13.75 4.91
C PHE A 236 21.70 14.55 5.13
N ASN A 237 20.75 14.01 5.89
CA ASN A 237 19.48 14.68 6.20
C ASN A 237 19.68 16.01 6.93
N LYS A 238 20.64 16.08 7.85
CA LYS A 238 21.00 17.32 8.55
C LYS A 238 21.57 18.36 7.58
N SER A 239 22.45 17.93 6.66
CA SER A 239 22.98 18.81 5.61
C SER A 239 21.85 19.34 4.73
N LEU A 240 21.01 18.44 4.18
CA LEU A 240 19.88 18.77 3.33
C LEU A 240 18.94 19.78 4.01
N LYS A 241 18.52 19.51 5.26
CA LYS A 241 17.66 20.41 6.04
C LYS A 241 18.28 21.80 6.23
N LYS A 242 19.60 21.89 6.47
CA LYS A 242 20.30 23.18 6.61
C LYS A 242 20.24 23.99 5.32
N MET A 243 20.34 23.32 4.17
CA MET A 243 20.36 23.98 2.86
C MET A 243 18.95 24.39 2.41
N VAL A 244 17.96 23.52 2.62
CA VAL A 244 16.54 23.82 2.39
C VAL A 244 16.09 25.03 3.22
N ARG A 245 16.46 25.10 4.51
CA ARG A 245 16.12 26.23 5.39
C ARG A 245 16.62 27.59 4.91
N ARG A 246 17.73 27.63 4.14
CA ARG A 246 18.27 28.89 3.58
C ARG A 246 17.46 29.43 2.41
N LYS A 247 16.68 28.56 1.73
CA LYS A 247 15.89 28.94 0.55
C LYS A 247 14.49 29.45 0.91
N GLU A 248 14.02 29.20 2.14
CA GLU A 248 12.71 29.58 2.73
C GLU A 248 11.46 29.14 1.96
N GLN A 249 11.39 29.34 0.64
CA GLN A 249 10.30 28.96 -0.25
C GLN A 249 10.82 28.54 -1.63
N PHE A 250 10.17 27.55 -2.24
CA PHE A 250 10.39 27.16 -3.64
C PHE A 250 9.23 27.66 -4.51
N PRO A 251 9.49 28.20 -5.71
CA PRO A 251 8.46 28.78 -6.57
C PRO A 251 7.50 27.74 -7.19
N ASN A 252 7.95 26.50 -7.36
CA ASN A 252 7.16 25.35 -7.79
C ASN A 252 7.88 24.04 -7.44
N GLU A 253 7.20 22.90 -7.58
CA GLU A 253 7.75 21.56 -7.29
C GLU A 253 9.00 21.26 -8.15
N GLY A 254 8.97 21.58 -9.44
CA GLY A 254 10.13 21.37 -10.32
C GLY A 254 11.40 22.15 -9.89
N ALA A 255 11.24 23.28 -9.19
CA ALA A 255 12.37 24.00 -8.60
C ALA A 255 12.92 23.31 -7.33
N LEU A 256 12.06 22.65 -6.55
CA LEU A 256 12.47 21.83 -5.41
C LEU A 256 13.23 20.58 -5.89
N ASP A 257 12.70 19.89 -6.90
CA ASP A 257 13.34 18.69 -7.45
C ASP A 257 14.73 18.97 -8.00
N ARG A 258 14.87 20.03 -8.82
CA ARG A 258 16.19 20.46 -9.30
C ARG A 258 17.14 20.77 -8.16
N PHE A 259 16.67 21.44 -7.12
CA PHE A 259 17.48 21.74 -5.95
C PHE A 259 17.95 20.48 -5.22
N ILE A 260 17.05 19.55 -4.93
CA ILE A 260 17.39 18.28 -4.27
C ILE A 260 18.37 17.48 -5.14
N MET A 261 18.12 17.40 -6.44
CA MET A 261 18.99 16.68 -7.37
C MET A 261 20.41 17.24 -7.35
N THR A 262 20.58 18.56 -7.42
CA THR A 262 21.91 19.18 -7.30
C THR A 262 22.61 18.79 -6.00
N GLN A 263 21.89 18.76 -4.87
CA GLN A 263 22.47 18.38 -3.58
C GLN A 263 22.86 16.90 -3.51
N VAL A 264 22.09 16.03 -4.14
CA VAL A 264 22.42 14.60 -4.25
C VAL A 264 23.62 14.38 -5.17
N MET A 265 23.70 15.11 -6.29
CA MET A 265 24.86 15.05 -7.19
C MET A 265 26.14 15.48 -6.49
N GLU A 266 26.14 16.64 -5.81
CA GLU A 266 27.29 17.11 -5.03
C GLU A 266 27.70 16.13 -3.92
N TYR A 267 26.72 15.47 -3.30
CA TYR A 267 26.98 14.41 -2.33
C TYR A 267 27.65 13.21 -3.00
N ASN A 268 27.11 12.72 -4.10
CA ASN A 268 27.66 11.59 -4.84
C ASN A 268 29.08 11.89 -5.31
N ASP A 269 29.34 13.01 -5.98
CA ASP A 269 30.68 13.40 -6.46
C ASP A 269 31.72 13.41 -5.32
N LYS A 270 31.30 13.88 -4.13
CA LYS A 270 32.18 13.94 -2.95
C LYS A 270 32.51 12.56 -2.36
N PHE A 271 31.58 11.61 -2.46
CA PHE A 271 31.69 10.29 -1.82
C PHE A 271 31.88 9.13 -2.81
N GLU A 272 31.88 9.39 -4.12
CA GLU A 272 31.96 8.40 -5.20
C GLU A 272 33.13 7.44 -5.01
N ASN A 273 34.31 7.98 -4.71
CA ASN A 273 35.54 7.19 -4.56
C ASN A 273 35.79 6.68 -3.13
N ARG A 274 34.81 6.83 -2.22
CA ARG A 274 34.94 6.45 -0.81
C ARG A 274 34.15 5.20 -0.50
N ALA A 275 34.85 4.09 -0.30
CA ALA A 275 34.24 2.92 0.31
C ALA A 275 34.05 3.13 1.82
N HIS A 276 32.90 2.70 2.34
CA HIS A 276 32.63 2.77 3.77
C HIS A 276 33.46 1.73 4.54
N ARG A 277 33.66 1.96 5.85
CA ARG A 277 34.43 1.07 6.73
C ARG A 277 33.90 -0.37 6.67
N GLY A 278 34.81 -1.33 6.58
CA GLY A 278 34.54 -2.76 6.51
C GLY A 278 34.15 -3.28 5.12
N PHE A 279 33.68 -2.43 4.21
CA PHE A 279 33.26 -2.88 2.86
C PHE A 279 34.44 -3.23 1.97
N LYS A 280 35.58 -2.53 2.10
CA LYS A 280 36.81 -2.91 1.37
C LYS A 280 37.34 -4.27 1.82
N ASP A 281 37.27 -4.54 3.11
CA ASP A 281 37.89 -5.72 3.73
C ASP A 281 37.03 -6.98 3.55
N CYS A 282 35.75 -6.83 3.22
CA CYS A 282 34.79 -7.92 3.02
C CYS A 282 34.27 -8.02 1.59
N HIS A 283 34.95 -7.39 0.62
CA HIS A 283 34.51 -7.39 -0.78
C HIS A 283 34.30 -8.80 -1.32
N ASP A 284 35.32 -9.66 -1.22
CA ASP A 284 35.28 -11.03 -1.74
C ASP A 284 34.22 -11.89 -1.02
N THR A 285 34.05 -11.69 0.29
CA THR A 285 33.02 -12.40 1.06
C THR A 285 31.63 -11.98 0.61
N LEU A 286 31.40 -10.68 0.38
CA LEU A 286 30.10 -10.18 -0.07
C LEU A 286 29.76 -10.65 -1.49
N ASP A 287 30.74 -10.66 -2.40
CA ASP A 287 30.57 -11.16 -3.76
C ASP A 287 30.19 -12.64 -3.79
N SER A 288 30.62 -13.43 -2.80
CA SER A 288 30.23 -14.85 -2.70
C SER A 288 28.84 -15.10 -2.09
N MET A 289 28.24 -14.09 -1.45
CA MET A 289 26.93 -14.21 -0.78
C MET A 289 25.75 -13.88 -1.71
N PHE A 290 26.00 -13.24 -2.86
CA PHE A 290 24.99 -12.79 -3.83
C PHE A 290 25.26 -13.40 -5.20
#